data_AF-A0AA88HT27-F1
#
_entry.id   AF-A0AA88HT27-F1
#
_cell.length_a   1.000
_cell.length_b   1.000
_cell.length_c   1.000
_cell.angle_alpha   90.00
_cell.angle_beta   90.00
_cell.angle_gamma   90.00
#
_symmetry.space_group_name_H-M   'P 1'
#
loop_
_entity.id
_entity.type
_entity.pdbx_description
1 polymer ?
#
loop_
_entity_poly.entity_id
_entity_poly.type
_entity_poly.pdbx_seq_one_letter_code
_entity_poly.pdbx_strand_id
1 'polypeptide(L)'
;AFRSSIELIERYLERGIWEWCEQIPTIIEEGDELIQLLTSNSGCIVSLILEGTSQAGTTALAAHIARRTHFPLIQVCTAEEMVELGTTEKGQAIKKEN
;
A
#
# COMPACT_ATOMS: atom_id res chain seq x y z
N ALA A 1 5.07 3.44 -15.26
CA ALA A 1 6.19 4.40 -15.11
C ALA A 1 6.32 4.70 -13.62
N PHE A 2 7.48 4.49 -12.99
CA PHE A 2 7.65 4.54 -11.52
C PHE A 2 7.08 5.79 -10.83
N ARG A 3 7.07 6.93 -11.53
CA ARG A 3 6.56 8.21 -11.00
C ARG A 3 5.04 8.19 -10.71
N SER A 4 4.25 7.35 -11.40
CA SER A 4 2.79 7.33 -11.23
C SER A 4 2.36 6.81 -9.86
N SER A 5 3.07 5.83 -9.30
CA SER A 5 2.73 5.22 -8.00
C SER A 5 2.91 6.20 -6.84
N ILE A 6 3.95 7.03 -6.89
CA ILE A 6 4.21 8.05 -5.86
C ILE A 6 3.11 9.13 -5.92
N GLU A 7 2.76 9.60 -7.11
CA GLU A 7 1.67 10.57 -7.30
C GLU A 7 0.33 10.01 -6.79
N LEU A 8 0.06 8.72 -7.01
CA LEU A 8 -1.14 8.06 -6.47
C LEU A 8 -1.13 7.98 -4.94
N ILE A 9 0.01 7.67 -4.32
CA ILE A 9 0.15 7.65 -2.86
C ILE A 9 -0.07 9.05 -2.28
N GLU A 10 0.50 10.09 -2.88
CA GLU A 10 0.30 11.47 -2.46
C GLU A 10 -1.18 11.87 -2.59
N ARG A 11 -1.85 11.47 -3.68
CA ARG A 11 -3.28 11.68 -3.86
C ARG A 11 -4.12 10.97 -2.80
N TYR A 12 -3.78 9.74 -2.43
CA TYR A 12 -4.49 9.02 -1.36
C TYR A 12 -4.27 9.63 0.03
N LEU A 13 -3.16 10.36 0.21
CA LEU A 13 -2.78 11.00 1.46
C LEU A 13 -3.05 12.52 1.49
N GLU A 14 -3.72 13.07 0.47
CA GLU A 14 -3.96 14.51 0.32
C GLU A 14 -4.69 15.11 1.54
N ARG A 15 -5.61 14.33 2.14
CA ARG A 15 -6.37 14.75 3.33
C ARG A 15 -5.69 14.40 4.66
N GLY A 16 -4.51 13.76 4.61
CA GLY A 16 -3.84 13.19 5.76
C GLY A 16 -4.54 11.94 6.32
N ILE A 17 -4.05 11.46 7.45
CA ILE A 17 -4.66 10.39 8.24
C ILE A 17 -5.13 11.00 9.55
N TRP A 18 -6.40 10.76 9.92
CA TRP A 18 -6.97 11.19 11.19
C TRP A 18 -7.16 9.97 12.09
N GLU A 19 -6.84 10.13 13.37
CA GLU A 19 -7.06 9.11 14.40
C GLU A 19 -8.53 9.16 14.87
N TRP A 20 -9.43 8.66 14.02
CA TRP A 20 -10.87 8.66 14.28
C TRP A 20 -11.32 7.51 15.20
N CYS A 21 -10.45 6.53 15.44
CA CYS A 21 -10.64 5.49 16.46
C CYS A 21 -9.30 5.09 17.08
N GLU A 22 -9.39 4.46 18.26
CA GLU A 22 -8.23 3.98 19.02
C GLU A 22 -7.43 2.89 18.28
N GLN A 23 -8.02 2.24 17.28
CA GLN A 23 -7.34 1.20 16.50
C GLN A 23 -6.37 1.77 15.46
N ILE A 24 -6.57 3.03 15.00
CA ILE A 24 -5.70 3.61 13.96
C ILE A 24 -4.24 3.70 14.42
N PRO A 25 -3.92 4.23 15.62
CA PRO A 25 -2.55 4.23 16.13
C PRO A 25 -1.96 2.81 16.23
N THR A 26 -2.72 1.84 16.73
CA THR A 26 -2.25 0.44 16.86
C THR A 26 -1.90 -0.16 15.50
N ILE A 27 -2.73 0.05 14.47
CA ILE A 27 -2.45 -0.47 13.12
C ILE A 27 -1.20 0.19 12.52
N ILE A 28 -0.98 1.47 12.78
CA ILE A 28 0.23 2.18 12.32
C ILE A 28 1.47 1.64 13.04
N GLU A 29 1.38 1.39 14.35
CA GLU A 29 2.45 0.81 15.16
C GLU A 29 2.82 -0.60 14.69
N GLU A 30 1.82 -1.46 14.47
CA GLU A 30 2.02 -2.80 13.87
C GLU A 30 2.70 -2.70 12.49
N GLY A 31 2.28 -1.74 11.66
CA GLY A 31 2.92 -1.45 10.38
C GLY A 31 4.40 -1.08 10.52
N ASP A 32 4.74 -0.24 11.49
CA ASP A 32 6.13 0.17 11.75
C ASP A 32 7.00 -1.00 12.25
N GLU A 33 6.45 -1.92 13.05
CA GLU A 33 7.15 -3.15 13.45
C GLU A 33 7.47 -4.04 12.25
N LEU A 34 6.52 -4.20 11.31
CA LEU A 34 6.74 -4.96 10.08
C LEU A 34 7.80 -4.30 9.18
N ILE A 35 7.82 -2.96 9.10
CA ILE A 35 8.85 -2.22 8.37
C ILE A 35 10.23 -2.44 9.00
N GLN A 36 10.32 -2.42 10.33
CA GLN A 36 11.57 -2.72 11.05
C GLN A 36 12.05 -4.14 10.77
N LEU A 37 11.14 -5.12 10.70
CA LEU A 37 11.48 -6.50 10.36
C LEU A 37 12.05 -6.60 8.94
N LEU A 38 11.41 -5.95 7.96
CA LEU A 38 11.84 -5.93 6.56
C LEU A 38 13.21 -5.27 6.37
N THR A 39 13.48 -4.19 7.11
CA THR A 39 14.75 -3.46 7.04
C THR A 39 15.89 -4.19 7.75
N SER A 40 15.59 -4.95 8.81
CA SER A 40 16.59 -5.66 9.61
C SER A 40 16.99 -7.03 9.04
N ASN A 41 16.10 -7.71 8.30
CA ASN A 41 16.37 -9.03 7.71
C ASN A 41 16.34 -8.99 6.19
N SER A 42 17.54 -8.95 5.58
CA SER A 42 17.71 -9.06 4.13
C SER A 42 17.12 -10.38 3.60
N GLY A 43 16.01 -10.30 2.86
CA GLY A 43 15.32 -11.45 2.28
C GLY A 43 14.01 -11.86 2.97
N CYS A 44 13.58 -11.13 4.01
CA CYS A 44 12.25 -11.31 4.59
C CYS A 44 11.17 -10.78 3.62
N ILE A 45 10.08 -11.53 3.48
CA ILE A 45 8.88 -11.11 2.75
C ILE A 45 7.74 -11.09 3.76
N VAL A 46 7.05 -9.97 3.83
CA VAL A 46 5.89 -9.75 4.72
C VAL A 46 4.68 -9.39 3.86
N SER A 47 3.53 -9.95 4.22
CA SER A 47 2.24 -9.61 3.63
C SER A 47 1.31 -9.10 4.72
N LEU A 48 0.67 -7.96 4.48
CA LEU A 48 -0.31 -7.35 5.37
C LEU A 48 -1.65 -7.22 4.63
N ILE A 49 -2.74 -7.55 5.31
CA ILE A 49 -4.10 -7.34 4.80
C ILE A 49 -4.79 -6.34 5.71
N LEU A 50 -5.30 -5.25 5.14
CA LEU A 50 -6.10 -4.25 5.86
C LEU A 50 -7.57 -4.48 5.55
N GLU A 51 -8.31 -4.97 6.54
CA GLU A 51 -9.76 -5.16 6.46
C GLU A 51 -10.49 -3.98 7.11
N GLY A 52 -11.60 -3.57 6.51
CA GLY A 52 -12.40 -2.46 7.00
C GLY A 52 -13.71 -2.34 6.24
N THR A 53 -14.62 -1.53 6.76
CA THR A 53 -15.87 -1.22 6.08
C THR A 53 -15.61 -0.43 4.80
N SER A 54 -16.58 -0.47 3.87
CA SER A 54 -16.57 0.45 2.73
C SER A 54 -16.48 1.88 3.28
N GLN A 55 -15.47 2.65 2.85
CA GLN A 55 -15.14 4.01 3.30
C GLN A 55 -14.33 4.16 4.60
N ALA A 56 -13.87 3.09 5.24
CA ALA A 56 -12.98 3.19 6.40
C ALA A 56 -11.60 3.82 6.10
N GLY A 57 -11.26 3.97 4.81
CA GLY A 57 -9.99 4.57 4.39
C GLY A 57 -8.80 3.60 4.40
N THR A 58 -9.05 2.28 4.30
CA THR A 58 -7.99 1.25 4.27
C THR A 58 -6.95 1.50 3.17
N THR A 59 -7.35 1.99 2.00
CA THR A 59 -6.43 2.37 0.92
C THR A 59 -5.50 3.53 1.32
N ALA A 60 -6.03 4.54 2.02
CA ALA A 60 -5.24 5.66 2.51
C ALA A 60 -4.29 5.20 3.62
N LEU A 61 -4.74 4.29 4.50
CA LEU A 61 -3.89 3.71 5.55
C LEU A 61 -2.77 2.84 4.96
N ALA A 62 -3.06 2.02 3.95
CA ALA A 62 -2.05 1.26 3.21
C ALA A 62 -1.01 2.19 2.56
N ALA A 63 -1.47 3.26 1.90
CA ALA A 63 -0.60 4.26 1.30
C ALA A 63 0.26 4.98 2.36
N HIS A 64 -0.29 5.22 3.56
CA HIS A 64 0.43 5.83 4.67
C HIS A 64 1.58 4.93 5.15
N ILE A 65 1.29 3.66 5.40
CA ILE A 65 2.30 2.66 5.81
C ILE A 65 3.35 2.48 4.71
N ALA A 66 2.92 2.37 3.44
CA ALA A 66 3.81 2.27 2.29
C ALA A 66 4.80 3.45 2.23
N ARG A 67 4.32 4.68 2.44
CA ARG A 67 5.18 5.88 2.44
C ARG A 67 6.20 5.88 3.58
N ARG A 68 5.85 5.33 4.75
CA ARG A 68 6.75 5.22 5.92
C ARG A 68 7.89 4.21 5.71
N THR A 69 7.74 3.25 4.80
CA THR A 69 8.81 2.28 4.50
C THR A 69 10.07 2.92 3.92
N HIS A 70 9.95 4.08 3.28
CA HIS A 70 11.01 4.74 2.51
C HIS A 70 11.69 3.84 1.48
N PHE A 71 10.98 2.82 0.97
CA PHE A 71 11.52 1.95 -0.05
C PHE A 71 11.77 2.70 -1.36
N PRO A 72 12.86 2.38 -2.08
CA PRO A 72 13.22 3.04 -3.32
C PRO A 72 12.22 2.74 -4.44
N LEU A 73 11.44 1.66 -4.31
CA LEU A 73 10.42 1.24 -5.23
C LEU A 73 9.12 0.97 -4.44
N ILE A 74 8.10 1.78 -4.68
CA ILE A 74 6.73 1.55 -4.23
C ILE A 74 5.82 1.49 -5.46
N GLN A 75 4.95 0.50 -5.50
CA GLN A 75 4.03 0.25 -6.59
C GLN A 75 2.62 0.12 -6.05
N VAL A 76 1.68 0.78 -6.72
CA VAL A 76 0.27 0.73 -6.39
C VAL A 76 -0.44 0.07 -7.55
N CYS A 77 -1.12 -1.05 -7.30
CA CYS A 77 -1.95 -1.71 -8.28
C CYS A 77 -3.41 -1.33 -8.03
N THR A 78 -4.01 -0.57 -8.95
CA THR A 78 -5.42 -0.17 -8.82
C THR A 78 -6.34 -1.02 -9.69
N ALA A 79 -7.59 -1.20 -9.26
CA ALA A 79 -8.58 -1.87 -10.06
C ALA A 79 -8.92 -1.10 -11.35
N GLU A 80 -8.80 0.23 -11.33
CA GLU A 80 -9.07 1.13 -12.47
C GLU A 80 -8.15 0.82 -13.66
N GLU A 81 -6.86 0.63 -13.41
CA GLU A 81 -5.87 0.22 -14.42
C GLU A 81 -6.16 -1.18 -14.99
N MET A 82 -6.93 -2.00 -14.27
CA MET A 82 -7.26 -3.36 -14.66
C MET A 82 -8.64 -3.49 -15.33
N VAL A 83 -9.42 -2.42 -15.47
CA VAL A 83 -10.78 -2.50 -16.04
C VAL A 83 -10.74 -2.90 -17.52
N GLU A 84 -9.76 -2.39 -18.27
CA GLU A 84 -9.66 -2.59 -19.71
C GLU A 84 -8.96 -3.90 -20.12
N LEU A 85 -8.43 -4.66 -19.14
CA LEU A 85 -7.66 -5.88 -19.38
C LEU A 85 -8.52 -7.15 -19.28
N GLY A 86 -8.30 -8.12 -20.17
CA GLY A 86 -8.81 -9.48 -20.03
C GLY A 86 -8.18 -10.22 -18.84
N THR A 87 -8.79 -11.32 -18.37
CA THR A 87 -8.31 -12.06 -17.17
C THR A 87 -6.86 -12.54 -17.29
N THR A 88 -6.45 -13.01 -18.47
CA THR A 88 -5.06 -13.41 -18.76
C THR A 88 -4.12 -12.21 -18.75
N GLU A 89 -4.57 -11.07 -19.25
CA GLU A 89 -3.78 -9.83 -19.31
C GLU A 89 -3.63 -9.19 -17.92
N LYS A 90 -4.65 -9.29 -17.06
CA LYS A 90 -4.55 -8.90 -15.63
C LYS A 90 -3.48 -9.71 -14.90
N GLY A 91 -3.48 -11.03 -15.10
CA GLY A 91 -2.47 -11.92 -14.52
C GLY A 91 -1.05 -11.59 -15.02
N GLN A 92 -0.92 -11.21 -16.30
CA GLN A 92 0.35 -10.76 -16.86
C GLN A 92 0.76 -9.38 -16.33
N ALA A 93 -0.17 -8.42 -16.18
CA ALA A 93 0.11 -7.10 -15.65
C ALA A 93 0.69 -7.18 -14.23
N ILE A 94 0.13 -8.04 -13.38
CA ILE A 94 0.65 -8.28 -12.02
C ILE A 94 2.03 -8.97 -12.06
N LYS A 95 2.26 -9.88 -13.01
CA LYS A 95 3.54 -10.62 -13.14
C LYS A 95 4.68 -9.82 -13.75
N LYS A 96 4.38 -8.95 -14.72
CA LYS A 96 5.37 -8.24 -15.54
C LYS A 96 6.09 -7.14 -14.76
N GLU A 97 5.57 -6.82 -13.58
CA GLU A 97 6.11 -5.83 -12.65
C GLU A 97 6.95 -6.53 -11.55
N ASN A 98 7.87 -7.40 -11.97
CA ASN A 98 9.00 -7.92 -11.18
C ASN A 98 10.29 -7.81 -12.00
#